data_AF-A0A9E7AR45-F1
#
_entry.id   AF-A0A9E7AR45-F1
#
_cell.length_a   1.000
_cell.length_b   1.000
_cell.length_c   1.000
_cell.angle_alpha   90.00
_cell.angle_beta   90.00
_cell.angle_gamma   90.00
#
_symmetry.space_group_name_H-M   'P 1'
#
loop_
_entity.id
_entity.type
_entity.pdbx_description
1 polymer ?
#
loop_
_entity_poly.entity_id
_entity_poly.type
_entity_poly.pdbx_seq_one_letter_code
_entity_poly.pdbx_strand_id
1 'polypeptide(L)' 'MSEDVSPTAFYKEKAKNILKGELKRRGISYERAAHESERNLANKISRGSFTAAFFMMCMDVIGVRQVSLEV' A
#
# COMPACT_ATOMS: atom_id res chain seq x y z
N MET A 1 0.89 24.54 -20.66
CA MET A 1 1.35 23.58 -19.63
C MET A 1 0.11 23.03 -18.96
N SER A 2 -0.39 21.91 -19.46
CA SER A 2 -1.53 21.20 -18.89
C SER A 2 -0.97 20.32 -17.78
N GLU A 3 -1.12 20.74 -16.53
CA GLU A 3 -0.92 19.83 -15.40
C GLU A 3 -2.05 18.82 -15.45
N ASP A 4 -1.78 17.68 -16.10
CA ASP A 4 -2.63 16.49 -16.07
C ASP A 4 -2.57 15.91 -14.65
N VAL A 5 -3.24 16.57 -13.71
CA VAL A 5 -3.39 16.08 -12.35
C VAL A 5 -4.40 14.94 -12.43
N SER A 6 -3.86 13.72 -12.56
CA SER A 6 -4.67 12.51 -12.53
C SER A 6 -5.66 12.59 -11.35
N PRO A 7 -6.99 12.46 -11.57
CA PRO A 7 -7.99 12.56 -10.51
C PRO A 7 -7.81 11.51 -9.41
N THR A 8 -6.96 10.52 -9.65
CA THR A 8 -6.61 9.44 -8.71
C THR A 8 -5.38 9.73 -7.85
N ALA A 9 -4.63 10.82 -8.10
CA ALA A 9 -3.37 11.10 -7.42
C ALA A 9 -3.52 11.16 -5.89
N PHE A 10 -4.56 11.85 -5.42
CA PHE A 10 -4.92 11.89 -3.99
C PHE A 10 -5.19 10.49 -3.42
N TYR A 11 -5.95 9.67 -4.14
CA TYR A 11 -6.29 8.31 -3.71
C TYR A 11 -5.10 7.36 -3.71
N LYS A 12 -4.15 7.54 -4.64
CA LYS A 12 -2.87 6.79 -4.65
C LYS A 12 -2.05 7.08 -3.40
N GLU A 13 -1.91 8.36 -3.05
CA GLU A 13 -1.22 8.77 -1.83
C GLU A 13 -1.92 8.24 -0.58
N LYS A 14 -3.26 8.32 -0.55
CA LYS A 14 -4.08 7.80 0.55
C LYS A 14 -3.91 6.29 0.73
N ALA A 15 -4.02 5.50 -0.34
CA ALA A 15 -3.84 4.05 -0.30
C ALA A 15 -2.43 3.67 0.18
N LYS A 16 -1.40 4.38 -0.29
CA LYS A 16 -0.01 4.22 0.18
C LYS A 16 0.12 4.46 1.69
N ASN A 17 -0.49 5.53 2.19
CA ASN A 17 -0.41 5.88 3.62
C ASN A 17 -1.15 4.88 4.50
N ILE A 18 -2.33 4.40 4.08
CA ILE A 18 -3.06 3.34 4.77
C ILE A 18 -2.21 2.08 4.89
N LEU A 19 -1.68 1.58 3.76
CA LEU A 19 -0.87 0.37 3.74
C LEU A 19 0.37 0.49 4.64
N LYS A 20 1.10 1.61 4.56
CA LYS A 20 2.26 1.87 5.43
C LYS A 20 1.86 1.95 6.90
N GLY A 21 0.72 2.56 7.21
CA GLY A 21 0.18 2.65 8.58
C GLY A 21 -0.14 1.28 9.16
N GLU A 22 -0.79 0.40 8.40
CA GLU A 22 -1.11 -0.95 8.85
C GLU A 22 0.12 -1.83 9.07
N LEU A 23 1.13 -1.69 8.20
CA LEU A 23 2.41 -2.37 8.36
C LEU A 23 3.14 -1.91 9.62
N LYS A 24 3.24 -0.59 9.82
CA LYS A 24 3.89 0.00 10.99
C LYS A 24 3.21 -0.41 12.29
N ARG A 25 1.87 -0.45 12.33
CA ARG A 25 1.09 -0.88 13.51
C ARG A 25 1.38 -2.32 13.93
N ARG A 26 1.75 -3.19 13.00
CA ARG A 26 1.93 -4.64 13.25
C ARG A 26 3.37 -5.06 13.39
N GLY A 27 4.33 -4.15 13.16
CA GLY A 27 5.76 -4.46 13.20
C GLY A 27 6.19 -5.52 12.18
N ILE A 28 5.43 -5.67 11.08
CA ILE A 28 5.70 -6.67 10.04
C ILE A 28 6.59 -6.04 8.98
N SER A 29 7.76 -6.65 8.71
CA SER A 29 8.58 -6.32 7.55
C SER A 29 7.95 -6.89 6.28
N TYR A 30 8.24 -6.25 5.16
CA TYR A 30 7.63 -6.54 3.85
C TYR A 30 7.86 -7.99 3.37
N GLU A 31 8.80 -8.72 3.96
CA GLU A 31 9.22 -10.07 3.54
C GLU A 31 8.14 -11.14 3.67
N ARG A 32 7.15 -10.98 4.55
CA ARG A 32 6.09 -11.98 4.70
C ARG A 32 4.93 -11.82 3.72
N ALA A 33 4.78 -10.64 3.10
CA ALA A 33 3.55 -10.26 2.38
C ALA A 33 3.53 -10.59 0.89
N ALA A 34 4.67 -10.93 0.28
CA ALA A 34 4.75 -11.37 -1.10
C ALA A 34 6.01 -12.21 -1.29
N HIS A 35 6.01 -13.13 -2.26
CA HIS A 35 7.22 -13.83 -2.72
C HIS A 35 8.26 -12.90 -3.40
N GLU A 36 8.22 -11.60 -3.12
CA GLU A 36 9.13 -10.57 -3.63
C GLU A 36 10.09 -10.13 -2.52
N SER A 37 11.28 -9.63 -2.90
CA SER A 37 12.19 -9.01 -1.94
C SER A 37 11.57 -7.77 -1.30
N GLU A 38 11.94 -7.48 -0.06
CA GLU A 38 11.50 -6.29 0.68
C GLU A 38 11.71 -4.99 -0.12
N ARG A 39 12.83 -4.89 -0.86
CA ARG A 39 13.13 -3.74 -1.72
C ARG A 39 12.13 -3.58 -2.87
N ASN A 40 11.73 -4.67 -3.51
CA ASN A 40 10.76 -4.62 -4.62
C ASN A 40 9.38 -4.22 -4.11
N LEU A 41 8.97 -4.76 -2.96
CA LEU A 41 7.71 -4.40 -2.31
C LEU A 41 7.69 -2.93 -1.89
N ALA A 42 8.76 -2.47 -1.24
CA ALA A 42 8.91 -1.08 -0.83
C ALA A 42 8.85 -0.12 -2.03
N ASN A 43 9.49 -0.48 -3.15
CA ASN A 43 9.43 0.32 -4.39
C ASN A 43 8.01 0.39 -4.97
N LYS A 44 7.29 -0.74 -4.99
CA LYS A 44 5.92 -0.82 -5.50
C LYS A 44 4.94 -0.01 -4.66
N ILE A 45 5.08 -0.09 -3.35
CA ILE A 45 4.28 0.69 -2.39
C ILE A 45 4.65 2.17 -2.47
N SER A 46 5.93 2.50 -2.58
CA SER A 46 6.41 3.89 -2.70
C SER A 46 5.85 4.59 -3.93
N ARG A 47 5.74 3.88 -5.07
CA ARG A 47 5.14 4.40 -6.31
C ARG A 47 3.61 4.58 -6.24
N GLY A 48 2.93 3.95 -5.27
CA GLY A 48 1.48 4.10 -5.06
C GLY A 48 0.58 3.55 -6.17
N SER A 49 1.14 2.85 -7.16
CA SER A 49 0.44 2.29 -8.33
C SER A 49 0.26 0.78 -8.24
N PHE A 50 -0.03 0.26 -7.04
CA PHE A 50 -0.34 -1.16 -6.86
C PHE A 50 -1.81 -1.46 -7.17
N THR A 51 -2.09 -2.71 -7.53
CA THR A 51 -3.46 -3.18 -7.80
C THR A 51 -4.23 -3.40 -6.50
N ALA A 52 -5.57 -3.38 -6.58
CA ALA A 52 -6.41 -3.74 -5.44
C ALA A 52 -6.13 -5.17 -4.94
N ALA A 53 -5.87 -6.12 -5.85
CA ALA A 53 -5.51 -7.49 -5.49
C ALA A 53 -4.22 -7.56 -4.65
N PHE A 54 -3.20 -6.79 -5.02
CA PHE A 54 -1.97 -6.68 -4.24
C PHE A 54 -2.23 -6.10 -2.84
N PHE A 55 -3.04 -5.04 -2.77
CA PHE A 55 -3.43 -4.44 -1.49
C PHE A 55 -4.14 -5.47 -0.59
N MET A 56 -5.13 -6.20 -1.12
CA MET A 56 -5.87 -7.23 -0.38
C MET A 56 -4.97 -8.37 0.09
N MET A 57 -4.01 -8.81 -0.75
CA MET A 57 -3.00 -9.79 -0.36
C MET A 57 -2.17 -9.30 0.82
N CYS A 58 -1.67 -8.05 0.77
CA CYS A 58 -0.93 -7.48 1.88
C CYS A 58 -1.78 -7.45 3.16
N MET A 59 -3.04 -7.02 3.07
CA MET A 59 -3.96 -6.99 4.21
C MET A 59 -4.16 -8.39 4.82
N ASP A 60 -4.37 -9.41 3.99
CA ASP A 60 -4.61 -10.78 4.46
C ASP A 60 -3.39 -11.37 5.17
N VAL A 61 -2.19 -11.24 4.58
CA VAL A 61 -0.94 -11.72 5.20
C VAL A 61 -0.69 -11.05 6.56
N ILE A 62 -0.90 -9.73 6.65
CA ILE A 62 -0.69 -9.00 7.90
C ILE A 62 -1.88 -9.12 8.86
N GLY A 63 -2.92 -9.88 8.52
CA GLY A 63 -4.09 -10.09 9.38
C GLY A 63 -4.98 -8.85 9.54
N VAL A 64 -4.98 -7.92 8.59
CA VAL A 64 -5.96 -6.82 8.52
C VAL A 64 -7.25 -7.34 7.90
N ARG A 65 -8.35 -7.21 8.63
CA ARG A 65 -9.70 -7.53 8.13
C ARG A 65 -10.48 -6.29 7.66
N GLN A 66 -10.08 -5.11 8.10
CA GLN A 66 -10.75 -3.84 7.77
C GLN A 66 -9.74 -2.69 7.77
N VAL A 67 -9.95 -1.73 6.87
CA VAL A 67 -9.17 -0.49 6.79
C VAL A 67 -10.12 0.71 6.81
N SER A 68 -9.73 1.75 7.53
CA SER A 68 -10.44 3.03 7.52
C SER A 68 -9.86 3.95 6.46
N LEU A 69 -10.72 4.67 5.75
CA LEU A 69 -10.31 5.78 4.89
C LEU A 69 -10.08 7.07 5.70
N GLU A 70 -10.44 7.08 6.97
CA GLU A 70 -10.16 8.16 7.92
C GLU A 70 -8.97 7.68 8.76
N VAL A 71 -7.81 8.28 8.53
CA VAL A 71 -6.55 8.00 9.24
C VAL A 71 -6.13 9.24 9.99
#